data_AF-A0A381YXF5-F1
#
_entry.id   AF-A0A381YXF5-F1
#
_cell.length_a   1.000
_cell.length_b   1.000
_cell.length_c   1.000
_cell.angle_alpha   90.00
_cell.angle_beta   90.00
_cell.angle_gamma   90.00
#
_symmetry.space_group_name_H-M   'P 1'
#
loop_
_entity.id
_entity.type
_entity.pdbx_description
1 polymer ?
#
loop_
_entity_poly.entity_id
_entity_poly.type
_entity_poly.pdbx_seq_one_letter_code
_entity_poly.pdbx_strand_id
1 'polypeptide(L)'
;MNPYSQKAYDEGIQKRIEEEPPVPKIPRGPWIMDGLPTPSDDFPRSIKPHIAMITFKIDIRAMNIDETLDIQVMGNKALEKYGMAQKGQFVIKGISEADCIQKIKNLLEKF
;
A
#
# COMPACT_ATOMS: atom_id res chain seq x y z
N MET A 1 39.12 3.83 27.19
CA MET A 1 38.02 4.48 26.43
C MET A 1 38.14 5.98 26.61
N ASN A 2 38.22 6.77 25.53
CA ASN A 2 38.38 8.22 25.58
C ASN A 2 37.02 8.89 25.88
N PRO A 3 36.84 9.54 27.05
CA PRO A 3 35.54 10.09 27.48
C PRO A 3 35.07 11.28 26.65
N TYR A 4 35.94 11.91 25.84
CA TYR A 4 35.58 13.03 24.96
C TYR A 4 34.83 12.60 23.69
N SER A 5 35.01 11.35 23.24
CA SER A 5 34.34 10.85 22.04
C SER A 5 32.86 10.53 22.26
N GLN A 6 32.49 10.12 23.47
CA GLN A 6 31.11 9.76 23.80
C GLN A 6 30.23 11.01 23.90
N LYS A 7 30.74 12.05 24.56
CA LYS A 7 30.04 13.34 24.68
C LYS A 7 29.79 14.00 23.32
N ALA A 8 30.76 13.97 22.41
CA ALA A 8 30.56 14.51 21.05
C ALA A 8 29.53 13.71 20.23
N TYR A 9 29.44 12.40 20.45
CA TYR A 9 28.43 11.55 19.82
C TYR A 9 27.04 11.83 20.39
N ASP A 10 26.92 11.93 21.71
CA ASP A 10 25.65 12.19 22.40
C ASP A 10 25.13 13.61 22.09
N GLU A 11 26.01 14.62 22.07
CA GLU A 11 25.68 16.00 21.66
C GLU A 11 25.28 16.09 20.18
N GLY A 12 25.90 15.28 19.31
CA GLY A 12 25.55 15.19 17.90
C GLY A 12 24.18 14.54 17.65
N ILE A 13 23.80 13.55 18.46
CA ILE A 13 22.46 12.95 18.42
C ILE A 13 21.41 13.94 18.95
N GLN A 14 21.70 14.64 20.04
CA GLN A 14 20.76 15.60 20.63
C GLN A 14 20.41 16.74 19.66
N LYS A 15 21.42 17.28 18.95
CA LYS A 15 21.20 18.34 17.94
C LYS A 15 20.36 17.87 16.74
N ARG A 16 20.47 16.61 16.33
CA ARG A 16 19.61 16.04 15.26
C ARG A 16 18.15 15.92 15.68
N ILE A 17 17.88 15.67 16.97
CA ILE A 17 16.51 15.56 17.49
C ILE A 17 15.84 16.94 17.57
N GLU A 18 16.61 18.00 17.81
CA GLU A 18 16.09 19.37 17.91
C GLU A 18 15.87 20.08 16.56
N GLU A 19 16.59 19.70 15.50
CA GLU A 19 16.50 20.34 14.17
C GLU A 19 15.51 19.66 13.20
N GLU A 20 14.94 18.51 13.53
CA GLU A 20 13.89 17.93 12.68
C GLU A 20 12.61 18.79 12.79
N PRO A 21 12.11 19.34 11.67
CA PRO A 21 10.83 20.05 11.69
C PRO A 21 9.76 19.08 12.21
N PRO A 22 8.85 19.53 13.08
CA PRO A 22 7.82 18.65 13.62
C PRO A 22 7.11 18.00 12.44
N VAL A 23 7.24 16.67 12.32
CA VAL A 23 6.53 15.91 11.31
C VAL A 23 5.07 16.32 11.44
N PRO A 24 4.45 16.95 10.41
CA PRO A 24 3.05 17.29 10.50
C PRO A 24 2.35 15.99 10.81
N LYS A 25 1.68 15.92 11.96
CA LYS A 25 0.86 14.79 12.35
C LYS A 25 -0.28 14.75 11.35
N ILE A 26 -0.06 14.12 10.20
CA ILE A 26 -1.11 13.84 9.25
C ILE A 26 -2.08 12.96 10.02
N PRO A 27 -3.32 13.41 10.29
CA PRO A 27 -4.27 12.63 11.06
C PRO A 27 -4.53 11.33 10.30
N ARG A 28 -4.01 10.22 10.83
CA ARG A 28 -4.36 8.87 10.39
C ARG A 28 -5.69 8.52 11.03
N GLY A 29 -6.77 9.04 10.44
CA GLY A 29 -8.12 8.75 10.89
C GLY A 29 -9.12 9.77 10.35
N PRO A 30 -10.40 9.38 10.18
CA PRO A 30 -11.42 10.33 9.79
C PRO A 30 -11.56 11.39 10.89
N TRP A 31 -11.64 12.65 10.49
CA TRP A 31 -11.96 13.78 11.35
C TRP A 31 -13.18 13.42 12.21
N ILE A 32 -12.97 13.22 13.52
CA ILE A 32 -14.06 13.02 14.47
C ILE A 32 -14.73 14.39 14.61
N MET A 33 -15.82 14.60 13.87
CA MET A 33 -16.75 15.67 14.18
C MET A 33 -17.57 15.21 15.38
N ASP A 34 -17.41 15.90 16.51
CA ASP A 34 -18.22 15.68 17.70
C ASP A 34 -19.72 15.79 17.33
N GLY A 35 -20.42 14.65 17.32
CA GLY A 35 -21.87 14.58 17.08
C GLY A 35 -22.33 13.79 15.86
N LEU A 36 -21.44 13.27 15.02
CA LEU A 36 -21.82 12.24 14.04
C LEU A 36 -21.67 10.85 14.66
N PRO A 37 -22.67 9.96 14.56
CA PRO A 37 -22.52 8.57 15.01
C PRO A 37 -21.28 8.00 14.30
N THR A 38 -20.26 7.64 15.08
CA THR A 38 -19.20 6.77 14.57
C THR A 38 -19.90 5.54 14.01
N PRO A 39 -19.55 5.07 12.80
CA PRO A 39 -20.18 3.88 12.23
C PRO A 39 -19.83 2.72 13.16
N SER A 40 -20.72 2.49 14.11
CA SER A 40 -20.47 1.63 15.25
C SER A 40 -20.30 0.20 14.76
N ASP A 41 -19.54 -0.57 15.51
CA ASP A 41 -19.38 -2.00 15.28
C ASP A 41 -20.69 -2.79 15.43
N ASP A 42 -21.80 -2.12 15.73
CA ASP A 42 -23.14 -2.69 15.93
C ASP A 42 -23.88 -3.04 14.62
N PHE A 43 -23.43 -2.54 13.47
CA PHE A 43 -24.05 -2.90 12.19
C PHE A 43 -23.51 -4.25 11.68
N PRO A 44 -24.40 -5.17 11.24
CA PRO A 44 -23.99 -6.39 10.54
C PRO A 44 -23.03 -6.06 9.39
N ARG A 45 -21.93 -6.82 9.27
CA ARG A 45 -20.87 -6.57 8.28
C ARG A 45 -21.42 -6.41 6.86
N SER A 46 -22.45 -7.19 6.51
CA SER A 46 -23.12 -7.19 5.21
C SER A 46 -23.79 -5.85 4.82
N ILE A 47 -24.12 -4.99 5.79
CA ILE A 47 -24.84 -3.72 5.58
C ILE A 47 -23.88 -2.53 5.50
N LYS A 48 -22.60 -2.72 5.87
CA LYS A 48 -21.59 -1.66 5.80
C LYS A 48 -21.16 -1.40 4.35
N PRO A 49 -20.72 -0.18 4.01
CA PRO A 49 -20.06 0.05 2.73
C PRO A 49 -18.75 -0.74 2.65
N HIS A 50 -18.46 -1.33 1.48
CA HIS A 50 -17.30 -2.18 1.26
C HIS A 50 -16.31 -1.54 0.28
N ILE A 51 -15.02 -1.72 0.54
CA ILE A 51 -13.94 -1.35 -0.37
C ILE A 51 -13.11 -2.59 -0.65
N ALA A 52 -12.97 -2.93 -1.93
CA ALA A 52 -12.07 -3.98 -2.40
C ALA A 52 -10.83 -3.35 -3.04
N MET A 53 -9.67 -3.94 -2.77
CA MET A 53 -8.39 -3.54 -3.35
C MET A 53 -7.83 -4.73 -4.12
N ILE A 54 -7.76 -4.60 -5.45
CA ILE A 54 -7.16 -5.62 -6.32
C ILE A 54 -5.76 -5.13 -6.69
N THR A 55 -4.75 -5.95 -6.42
CA THR A 55 -3.37 -5.66 -6.79
C THR A 55 -2.89 -6.70 -7.80
N PHE A 56 -2.60 -6.25 -9.02
CA PHE A 56 -1.96 -7.08 -10.02
C PHE A 56 -0.46 -6.94 -9.91
N LYS A 57 0.23 -8.07 -9.83
CA LYS A 57 1.68 -8.15 -9.95
C LYS A 57 2.01 -8.78 -11.30
N ILE A 58 2.78 -8.07 -12.10
CA ILE A 58 3.21 -8.53 -13.42
C ILE A 58 4.65 -8.99 -13.31
N ASP A 59 4.88 -10.28 -13.51
CA ASP A 59 6.21 -10.90 -13.53
C ASP A 59 6.44 -11.47 -14.94
N ILE A 60 7.42 -10.94 -15.67
CA ILE A 60 7.84 -11.50 -16.97
C ILE A 60 9.11 -12.32 -16.73
N ARG A 61 9.15 -13.54 -17.25
CA ARG A 61 10.27 -14.48 -17.12
C ARG A 61 10.67 -14.99 -18.49
N ALA A 62 11.94 -15.34 -18.64
CA ALA A 62 12.38 -16.08 -19.81
C ALA A 62 11.81 -17.51 -19.75
N MET A 63 11.58 -18.11 -20.93
CA MET A 63 11.25 -19.52 -21.05
C MET A 63 12.52 -20.26 -21.43
N ASN A 64 12.80 -21.33 -20.70
CA ASN A 64 13.92 -22.22 -20.98
C ASN A 64 13.58 -23.10 -22.20
N ILE A 65 14.61 -23.76 -22.75
CA ILE A 65 14.47 -24.63 -23.93
C ILE A 65 13.55 -25.84 -23.64
N ASP A 66 13.48 -26.26 -22.38
CA ASP A 66 12.62 -27.33 -21.89
C ASP A 66 11.19 -26.84 -21.56
N GLU A 67 10.80 -25.65 -22.04
CA GLU A 67 9.51 -25.00 -21.80
C GLU A 67 9.23 -24.67 -20.33
N THR A 68 10.23 -24.80 -19.46
CA THR A 68 10.11 -24.38 -18.05
C THR A 68 10.30 -22.87 -17.93
N LEU A 69 9.74 -22.30 -16.86
CA LEU A 69 9.92 -20.89 -16.54
C LEU A 69 11.27 -20.68 -15.84
N ASP A 70 12.03 -19.69 -16.30
CA ASP A 70 13.21 -19.24 -15.58
C ASP A 70 12.83 -18.76 -14.17
N ILE A 71 13.71 -19.03 -13.21
CA ILE A 71 13.54 -18.64 -11.81
C ILE A 71 13.67 -17.12 -11.70
N GLN A 72 14.48 -16.52 -12.59
CA GLN A 72 14.75 -15.10 -12.55
C GLN A 72 13.65 -14.29 -13.27
N VAL A 73 12.99 -13.42 -12.51
CA VAL A 73 12.07 -12.43 -13.09
C VAL A 73 12.91 -11.39 -13.83
N MET A 74 12.53 -11.09 -15.07
CA MET A 74 13.10 -9.97 -15.81
C MET A 74 12.89 -8.69 -14.99
N GLY A 75 13.98 -8.05 -14.59
CA GLY A 75 13.94 -6.95 -13.63
C GLY A 75 13.10 -5.76 -14.09
N ASN A 76 12.73 -4.90 -13.13
CA ASN A 76 11.83 -3.76 -13.32
C ASN A 76 12.21 -2.84 -14.49
N LYS A 77 13.51 -2.70 -14.78
CA LYS A 77 14.02 -1.92 -15.92
C LYS A 77 13.51 -2.41 -17.28
N ALA A 78 13.18 -3.69 -17.41
CA ALA A 78 12.62 -4.22 -18.65
C ALA A 78 11.17 -3.76 -18.85
N LEU A 79 10.35 -3.80 -17.80
CA LEU A 79 8.96 -3.32 -17.82
C LEU A 79 8.88 -1.80 -18.04
N GLU A 80 9.78 -1.04 -17.42
CA GLU A 80 9.86 0.41 -17.56
C GLU A 80 10.11 0.85 -19.01
N LYS A 81 10.91 0.09 -19.78
CA LYS A 81 11.15 0.36 -21.21
C LYS A 81 9.86 0.32 -22.05
N TYR A 82 8.87 -0.44 -21.61
CA TYR A 82 7.56 -0.54 -22.25
C TYR A 82 6.49 0.32 -21.58
N GLY A 83 6.89 1.22 -20.66
CA GLY A 83 5.96 2.09 -19.95
C GLY A 83 5.05 1.35 -18.97
N MET A 84 5.41 0.15 -18.54
CA MET A 84 4.60 -0.67 -17.64
C MET A 84 5.11 -0.60 -16.20
N ALA A 85 4.19 -0.42 -15.26
CA ALA A 85 4.48 -0.57 -13.84
C ALA A 85 4.46 -2.06 -13.45
N GLN A 86 5.36 -2.45 -12.54
CA GLN A 86 5.42 -3.83 -12.00
C GLN A 86 4.16 -4.20 -11.19
N LYS A 87 3.50 -3.20 -10.61
CA LYS A 87 2.31 -3.38 -9.80
C LYS A 87 1.24 -2.37 -10.24
N GLY A 88 0.07 -2.90 -10.56
CA GLY A 88 -1.15 -2.11 -10.74
C GLY A 88 -2.07 -2.32 -9.56
N GLN A 89 -2.69 -1.26 -9.06
CA GLN A 89 -3.68 -1.36 -8.01
C GLN A 89 -4.96 -0.64 -8.44
N PHE A 90 -6.08 -1.32 -8.27
CA PHE A 90 -7.41 -0.76 -8.50
C PHE A 90 -8.21 -0.83 -7.20
N VAL A 91 -8.89 0.27 -6.89
CA VAL A 91 -9.77 0.39 -5.74
C VAL A 91 -11.20 0.36 -6.24
N ILE A 92 -11.97 -0.61 -5.77
CA ILE A 92 -13.37 -0.80 -6.12
C ILE A 92 -14.20 -0.50 -4.87
N LYS A 93 -15.18 0.39 -5.02
CA LYS A 93 -16.08 0.80 -3.93
C LYS A 93 -17.48 0.26 -4.20
N GLY A 94 -18.05 -0.40 -3.20
CA GLY A 94 -19.40 -0.94 -3.22
C GLY A 94 -20.24 -0.40 -2.06
N ILE A 95 -21.53 -0.19 -2.31
CA ILE A 95 -22.49 0.22 -1.25
C ILE A 95 -22.85 -0.96 -0.33
N SER A 96 -22.64 -2.19 -0.81
CA SER A 96 -22.81 -3.45 -0.08
C SER A 96 -21.75 -4.46 -0.52
N GLU A 97 -21.64 -5.57 0.21
CA GLU A 97 -20.71 -6.67 -0.11
C GLU A 97 -21.00 -7.25 -1.51
N ALA A 98 -22.27 -7.57 -1.77
CA ALA A 98 -22.72 -8.14 -3.04
C ALA A 98 -22.46 -7.18 -4.22
N ASP A 99 -22.70 -5.88 -4.05
CA ASP A 99 -22.39 -4.86 -5.07
C ASP A 99 -20.89 -4.78 -5.36
N CYS A 100 -20.06 -4.84 -4.32
CA CYS A 100 -18.60 -4.84 -4.47
C CYS A 100 -18.12 -6.08 -5.24
N ILE A 101 -18.60 -7.28 -4.87
CA ILE A 101 -18.26 -8.53 -5.54
C ILE A 101 -18.72 -8.53 -7.00
N GLN A 102 -19.93 -8.05 -7.29
CA GLN A 102 -20.45 -8.00 -8.64
C GLN A 102 -19.65 -7.04 -9.54
N LYS A 103 -19.19 -5.91 -8.99
CA LYS A 103 -18.29 -4.97 -9.67
C LYS A 103 -16.93 -5.60 -9.98
N ILE A 104 -16.37 -6.39 -9.06
CA ILE A 104 -15.14 -7.14 -9.29
C ILE A 104 -15.34 -8.15 -10.42
N LYS A 105 -16.40 -8.96 -10.35
CA LYS A 105 -16.73 -9.97 -11.36
C LYS A 105 -16.83 -9.35 -12.75
N ASN A 106 -17.60 -8.28 -12.88
CA ASN A 106 -17.78 -7.56 -14.16
C ASN A 106 -16.49 -6.91 -14.68
N LEU A 107 -15.53 -6.59 -13.81
CA LEU A 107 -14.24 -6.01 -14.20
C LEU A 107 -13.28 -7.10 -14.71
N LEU A 108 -13.30 -8.28 -14.11
CA LEU A 108 -12.39 -9.37 -14.42
C LEU A 108 -12.88 -10.28 -15.57
N GLU A 109 -14.18 -10.50 -15.69
CA GLU A 109 -14.77 -11.41 -16.69
C GLU A 109 -15.13 -10.72 -18.03
N LYS A 110 -14.83 -9.42 -18.17
CA LYS A 110 -15.18 -8.67 -19.40
C LYS A 110 -14.29 -8.98 -20.61
N PHE A 111 -13.36 -9.92 -20.47
CA PHE A 111 -12.41 -10.38 -21.48
C PHE A 111 -12.40 -11.91 -21.51
#